data_AF-A0A0B6YTU1-F1
#
_entry.id   AF-A0A0B6YTU1-F1
#
_cell.length_a   1.000
_cell.length_b   1.000
_cell.length_c   1.000
_cell.angle_alpha   90.00
_cell.angle_beta   90.00
_cell.angle_gamma   90.00
#
_symmetry.space_group_name_H-M   'P 1'
#
loop_
_entity.id
_entity.type
_entity.pdbx_description
1 polymer ?
#
loop_
_entity_poly.entity_id
_entity_poly.type
_entity_poly.pdbx_seq_one_letter_code
_entity_poly.pdbx_strand_id
1 'polypeptide(L)'
;LCHINADISGMKVPWCYVGMCFSSFCWHIEDHWSYSINYLHWGEPKSWYGVPGSAAAKFEDVMRQAAPELFEQAPDLLHQLTTIMNPNILMKKGVPIFRTDQCAGEFVVTFPRAYHAGFNQGYNFAEAVNFCPADWLPIGR
;
A
#
# COMPACT_ATOMS: atom_id res chain seq x y z
N LEU A 1 15.17 7.16 -11.96
CA LEU A 1 15.08 5.95 -12.82
C LEU A 1 15.28 6.24 -14.32
N CYS A 2 15.05 7.47 -14.80
CA CYS A 2 15.02 7.85 -16.22
C CYS A 2 16.29 7.61 -17.05
N HIS A 3 17.46 7.44 -16.43
CA HIS A 3 18.74 7.21 -17.12
C HIS A 3 19.45 5.92 -16.72
N ILE A 4 18.79 5.09 -15.92
CA ILE A 4 19.29 3.75 -15.56
C ILE A 4 18.78 2.81 -16.65
N ASN A 5 19.62 1.94 -17.22
CA ASN A 5 19.20 1.06 -18.34
C ASN A 5 18.64 -0.30 -17.91
N ALA A 6 18.51 -0.56 -16.61
CA ALA A 6 17.94 -1.81 -16.09
C ALA A 6 16.40 -1.71 -16.02
N ASP A 7 15.68 -2.65 -16.62
CA ASP A 7 14.22 -2.76 -16.45
C ASP A 7 13.90 -3.45 -15.13
N ILE A 8 13.39 -2.66 -14.18
CA ILE A 8 13.00 -3.13 -12.86
C ILE A 8 11.47 -3.25 -12.89
N SER A 9 10.98 -4.50 -12.89
CA SER A 9 9.55 -4.79 -12.83
C SER A 9 8.90 -4.09 -11.64
N GLY A 10 7.77 -3.41 -11.82
CA GLY A 10 7.10 -2.64 -10.76
C GLY A 10 7.59 -1.21 -10.62
N MET A 11 8.86 -0.92 -10.90
CA MET A 11 9.39 0.45 -10.84
C MET A 11 9.49 1.15 -12.19
N LYS A 12 9.51 0.39 -13.29
CA LYS A 12 9.55 0.92 -14.66
C LYS A 12 8.50 0.33 -15.57
N VAL A 13 8.13 -0.92 -15.31
CA VAL A 13 7.08 -1.64 -16.03
C VAL A 13 5.87 -1.73 -15.09
N PRO A 14 4.70 -1.20 -15.48
CA PRO A 14 3.51 -1.27 -14.65
C PRO A 14 3.02 -2.69 -14.41
N TRP A 15 2.29 -2.88 -13.31
CA TRP A 15 1.60 -4.12 -12.96
C TRP A 15 0.09 -3.94 -13.11
N CYS A 16 -0.56 -4.95 -13.68
CA CYS A 16 -2.01 -4.98 -13.86
C CYS A 16 -2.69 -5.80 -12.76
N TYR A 17 -3.83 -5.32 -12.29
CA TYR A 17 -4.64 -5.93 -11.23
C TYR A 17 -6.08 -6.08 -11.70
N VAL A 18 -6.53 -7.32 -11.87
CA VAL A 18 -7.94 -7.66 -12.11
C VAL A 18 -8.62 -7.87 -10.76
N GLY A 19 -9.63 -7.06 -10.44
CA GLY A 19 -10.37 -7.15 -9.19
C GLY A 19 -11.72 -7.86 -9.34
N MET A 20 -12.15 -8.50 -8.26
CA MET A 20 -13.54 -8.95 -8.04
C MET A 20 -14.05 -8.45 -6.69
N CYS A 21 -15.36 -8.53 -6.43
CA CYS A 21 -15.93 -8.15 -5.14
C CYS A 21 -15.18 -8.84 -3.98
N PHE A 22 -14.76 -8.04 -2.99
CA PHE A 22 -13.97 -8.45 -1.83
C PHE A 22 -12.54 -8.95 -2.09
N SER A 23 -12.08 -9.00 -3.34
CA SER A 23 -10.63 -9.16 -3.58
C SER A 23 -9.88 -8.02 -2.90
N SER A 24 -8.90 -8.38 -2.08
CA SER A 24 -8.27 -7.48 -1.11
C SER A 24 -6.76 -7.48 -1.26
N PHE A 25 -6.13 -6.39 -0.84
CA PHE A 25 -4.68 -6.28 -0.67
C PHE A 25 -4.41 -5.87 0.78
N CYS A 26 -3.50 -6.61 1.41
CA CYS A 26 -3.16 -6.45 2.82
C CYS A 26 -2.37 -5.15 3.07
N TRP A 27 -2.18 -4.81 4.34
CA TRP A 27 -1.32 -3.68 4.71
C TRP A 27 0.11 -3.91 4.22
N HIS A 28 0.62 -2.96 3.45
CA HIS A 28 1.99 -2.95 2.99
C HIS A 28 2.48 -1.54 2.67
N ILE A 29 3.79 -1.45 2.42
CA ILE A 29 4.48 -0.29 1.88
C ILE A 29 5.20 -0.72 0.61
N GLU A 30 5.55 0.26 -0.22
CA GLU A 30 6.28 0.01 -1.44
C GLU A 30 7.75 -0.35 -1.18
N ASP A 31 8.33 -1.13 -2.10
CA ASP A 31 9.75 -1.46 -2.08
C ASP A 31 10.60 -0.18 -2.02
N HIS A 32 11.63 -0.23 -1.16
CA HIS A 32 12.50 0.91 -0.85
C HIS A 32 11.76 2.19 -0.42
N TRP A 33 10.56 2.05 0.16
CA TRP A 33 9.71 3.17 0.57
C TRP A 33 9.48 4.17 -0.56
N SER A 34 9.38 3.67 -1.79
CA SER A 34 9.12 4.48 -2.98
C SER A 34 7.70 5.04 -2.99
N TYR A 35 7.42 5.95 -3.93
CA TYR A 35 6.05 6.30 -4.24
C TYR A 35 5.42 5.21 -5.11
N SER A 36 4.10 5.13 -5.10
CA SER A 36 3.31 4.34 -6.05
C SER A 36 2.17 5.17 -6.61
N ILE A 37 1.82 4.95 -7.86
CA ILE A 37 0.65 5.53 -8.52
C ILE A 37 -0.19 4.41 -9.10
N ASN A 38 -1.49 4.41 -8.78
CA ASN A 38 -2.46 3.44 -9.25
C ASN A 38 -3.55 4.15 -10.07
N TYR A 39 -3.83 3.66 -11.27
CA TYR A 39 -4.91 4.11 -12.12
C TYR A 39 -5.98 3.03 -12.23
N LEU A 40 -7.24 3.38 -11.98
CA LEU A 40 -8.37 2.47 -12.17
C LEU A 40 -8.95 2.69 -13.57
N HIS A 41 -8.66 1.78 -14.50
CA HIS A 41 -9.06 1.94 -15.90
C HIS A 41 -10.59 1.93 -16.08
N TRP A 42 -11.26 0.95 -15.46
CA TRP A 42 -12.72 0.76 -15.57
C TRP A 42 -13.23 -0.20 -14.49
N GLY A 43 -14.56 -0.27 -14.34
CA GLY A 43 -15.26 -1.18 -13.43
C GLY A 43 -15.72 -0.52 -12.14
N GLU A 44 -16.04 -1.35 -11.15
CA GLU A 44 -16.54 -0.91 -9.84
C GLU A 44 -15.41 -0.34 -8.94
N PRO A 45 -15.75 0.53 -7.96
CA PRO A 45 -14.74 1.24 -7.17
C PRO A 45 -13.77 0.33 -6.39
N LYS A 46 -12.56 0.85 -6.16
CA LYS A 46 -11.55 0.25 -5.27
C LYS A 46 -11.47 1.06 -3.98
N SER A 47 -11.73 0.44 -2.84
CA SER A 47 -11.64 1.09 -1.53
C SER A 47 -10.22 1.03 -1.01
N TRP A 48 -9.70 2.16 -0.53
CA TRP A 48 -8.36 2.31 0.01
C TRP A 48 -8.40 2.78 1.45
N TYR A 49 -7.46 2.28 2.24
CA TYR A 49 -7.08 2.75 3.56
C TYR A 49 -5.61 3.13 3.54
N GLY A 50 -5.27 4.32 4.05
CA GLY A 50 -3.92 4.84 4.06
C GLY A 50 -3.51 5.33 5.45
N VAL A 51 -2.25 5.08 5.80
CA VAL A 51 -1.56 5.59 6.99
C VAL A 51 -0.40 6.47 6.51
N PRO A 52 -0.26 7.70 7.01
CA PRO A 52 0.84 8.58 6.61
C PRO A 52 2.20 7.97 7.03
N GLY A 53 3.24 8.16 6.21
CA GLY A 53 4.58 7.62 6.49
C GLY A 53 5.17 8.09 7.83
N SER A 54 4.78 9.28 8.32
CA SER A 54 5.15 9.77 9.65
C SER A 54 4.60 8.94 10.81
N ALA A 55 3.55 8.15 10.58
CA ALA A 55 2.94 7.25 11.55
C ALA A 55 3.31 5.77 11.33
N ALA A 56 4.21 5.46 10.38
CA ALA A 56 4.59 4.09 10.03
C ALA A 56 5.12 3.29 11.23
N ALA A 57 6.08 3.83 11.99
CA ALA A 57 6.62 3.16 13.17
C ALA A 57 5.53 2.85 14.22
N LYS A 58 4.61 3.81 14.44
CA LYS A 58 3.48 3.60 15.35
C LYS A 58 2.54 2.49 14.85
N PHE A 59 2.28 2.45 13.54
CA PHE A 59 1.50 1.37 12.92
C PHE A 59 2.17 0.01 13.13
N GLU A 60 3.48 -0.10 12.85
CA GLU A 60 4.28 -1.32 13.04
C GLU A 60 4.22 -1.80 14.50
N ASP A 61 4.40 -0.91 15.47
CA ASP A 61 4.33 -1.23 16.90
C ASP A 61 2.94 -1.72 17.31
N VAL A 62 1.89 -1.04 16.83
CA VAL A 62 0.51 -1.42 17.11
C VAL A 62 0.17 -2.79 16.53
N MET A 63 0.63 -3.07 15.31
CA MET A 63 0.47 -4.36 14.64
C MET A 63 1.16 -5.47 15.45
N ARG A 64 2.41 -5.24 15.87
CA ARG A 64 3.18 -6.18 16.70
C ARG A 64 2.48 -6.52 18.01
N GLN A 65 1.92 -5.52 18.68
CA GLN A 65 1.16 -5.71 19.91
C GLN A 65 -0.19 -6.41 19.72
N ALA A 66 -0.80 -6.31 18.54
CA ALA A 66 -2.11 -6.87 18.27
C ALA A 66 -2.06 -8.34 17.83
N ALA A 67 -0.92 -8.82 17.33
CA ALA A 67 -0.72 -10.22 16.93
C ALA A 67 0.66 -10.77 17.34
N PRO A 68 1.05 -10.72 18.63
CA PRO A 68 2.41 -11.05 19.07
C PRO A 68 2.86 -12.45 18.66
N GLU A 69 1.99 -13.46 18.76
CA GLU A 69 2.29 -14.84 18.35
C GLU A 69 2.62 -14.97 16.85
N LEU A 70 1.95 -14.18 16.01
CA LEU A 70 2.16 -14.18 14.56
C LEU A 70 3.52 -13.55 14.20
N PHE A 71 3.95 -12.54 14.96
CA PHE A 71 5.26 -11.90 14.81
C PHE A 71 6.41 -12.69 15.42
N GLU A 72 6.16 -13.49 16.47
CA GLU A 72 7.14 -14.43 17.00
C GLU A 72 7.45 -15.55 16.00
N GLN A 73 6.44 -16.02 15.26
CA GLN A 73 6.61 -17.03 14.22
C GLN A 73 7.22 -16.47 12.93
N ALA A 74 6.89 -15.22 12.58
CA ALA A 74 7.39 -14.54 11.39
C ALA A 74 7.72 -13.07 11.70
N PRO A 75 8.97 -12.74 12.06
CA PRO A 75 9.38 -11.36 12.33
C PRO A 75 9.14 -10.41 11.15
N ASP A 76 9.22 -10.94 9.92
CA ASP A 76 9.03 -10.21 8.66
C ASP A 76 7.56 -10.21 8.17
N LEU A 77 6.61 -10.64 8.99
CA LEU A 77 5.19 -10.75 8.61
C LEU A 77 4.62 -9.45 8.02
N LEU A 78 5.04 -8.28 8.51
CA LEU A 78 4.63 -6.98 7.98
C LEU A 78 5.06 -6.75 6.52
N HIS A 79 6.13 -7.41 6.10
CA HIS A 79 6.64 -7.37 4.73
C HIS A 79 6.05 -8.49 3.86
N GLN A 80 5.42 -9.50 4.47
CA GLN A 80 4.90 -10.68 3.76
C GLN A 80 3.49 -10.48 3.17
N LEU A 81 2.93 -9.27 3.11
CA LEU A 81 1.67 -8.95 2.40
C LEU A 81 0.45 -9.79 2.82
N THR A 82 0.41 -10.37 4.02
CA THR A 82 -0.61 -11.37 4.42
C THR A 82 -1.59 -10.94 5.49
N THR A 83 -1.40 -9.78 6.13
CA THR A 83 -2.22 -9.38 7.30
C THR A 83 -3.13 -8.19 7.02
N ILE A 84 -4.44 -8.42 7.08
CA ILE A 84 -5.46 -7.35 7.11
C ILE A 84 -5.83 -7.11 8.58
N MET A 85 -5.45 -5.95 9.12
CA MET A 85 -5.91 -5.49 10.42
C MET A 85 -7.05 -4.48 10.22
N ASN A 86 -8.14 -4.65 10.98
CA ASN A 86 -9.28 -3.75 10.92
C ASN A 86 -8.84 -2.31 11.28
N PRO A 87 -9.08 -1.31 10.41
CA PRO A 87 -8.73 0.09 10.67
C PRO A 87 -9.21 0.62 12.03
N ASN A 88 -10.37 0.19 12.51
CA ASN A 88 -10.90 0.64 13.80
C ASN A 88 -10.02 0.24 14.98
N ILE A 89 -9.31 -0.89 14.90
CA ILE A 89 -8.38 -1.34 15.95
C ILE A 89 -7.16 -0.42 15.99
N LEU A 90 -6.61 -0.10 14.82
CA LEU A 90 -5.47 0.79 14.65
C LEU A 90 -5.81 2.22 15.13
N MET A 91 -6.99 2.73 14.74
CA MET A 91 -7.48 4.04 15.17
C MET A 91 -7.68 4.13 16.68
N LYS A 92 -8.23 3.08 17.32
CA LYS A 92 -8.37 3.02 18.79
C LYS A 92 -7.03 3.09 19.52
N LYS A 93 -5.95 2.62 18.90
CA LYS A 93 -4.57 2.75 19.39
C LYS A 93 -3.87 4.04 18.91
N GLY A 94 -4.63 4.95 18.31
CA GLY A 94 -4.19 6.28 17.90
C GLY A 94 -3.37 6.32 16.61
N VAL A 95 -3.44 5.30 15.75
CA VAL A 95 -2.86 5.37 14.40
C VAL A 95 -3.81 6.19 13.50
N PRO A 96 -3.33 7.26 12.84
CA PRO A 96 -4.16 7.99 11.89
C PRO A 96 -4.42 7.15 10.64
N ILE A 97 -5.70 6.96 10.30
CA ILE A 97 -6.13 6.27 9.09
C ILE A 97 -7.04 7.17 8.29
N PHE A 98 -6.77 7.23 6.99
CA PHE A 98 -7.58 7.91 5.99
C PHE A 98 -8.14 6.88 5.01
N ARG A 99 -9.27 7.20 4.37
CA ARG A 99 -9.88 6.31 3.37
C ARG A 99 -10.36 7.08 2.15
N THR A 100 -10.42 6.40 1.02
CA THR A 100 -11.08 6.89 -0.19
C THR A 100 -11.63 5.71 -1.00
N ASP A 101 -12.66 5.97 -1.80
CA ASP A 101 -13.16 5.02 -2.79
C ASP A 101 -12.75 5.54 -4.17
N GLN A 102 -11.78 4.86 -4.80
CA GLN A 102 -11.27 5.19 -6.12
C GLN A 102 -12.24 4.71 -7.18
N CYS A 103 -12.75 5.63 -7.99
CA CYS A 103 -13.64 5.38 -9.11
C CYS A 103 -12.87 5.25 -10.43
N ALA A 104 -13.54 4.72 -11.46
CA ALA A 104 -12.94 4.56 -12.78
C ALA A 104 -12.47 5.92 -13.34
N GLY A 105 -11.26 5.95 -13.91
CA GLY A 105 -10.62 7.16 -14.41
C GLY A 105 -9.81 7.94 -13.35
N GLU A 106 -9.78 7.49 -12.10
CA GLU A 106 -9.08 8.19 -11.02
C GLU A 106 -7.70 7.58 -10.71
N PHE A 107 -6.79 8.46 -10.30
CA PHE A 107 -5.50 8.08 -9.75
C PHE A 107 -5.52 8.06 -8.22
N VAL A 108 -4.83 7.09 -7.63
CA VAL A 108 -4.42 7.08 -6.22
C VAL A 108 -2.90 7.11 -6.16
N VAL A 109 -2.35 8.01 -5.35
CA VAL A 109 -0.90 8.14 -5.13
C VAL A 109 -0.57 7.77 -3.70
N THR A 110 0.36 6.83 -3.54
CA THR A 110 0.95 6.43 -2.26
C THR A 110 2.30 7.12 -2.08
N PHE A 111 2.50 7.71 -0.89
CA PHE A 111 3.73 8.41 -0.52
C PHE A 111 4.76 7.48 0.14
N PRO A 112 6.03 7.90 0.25
CA PRO A 112 7.08 7.12 0.89
C PRO A 112 6.69 6.62 2.27
N ARG A 113 6.89 5.31 2.48
CA ARG A 113 6.60 4.59 3.73
C ARG A 113 5.14 4.72 4.20
N ALA A 114 4.21 5.13 3.34
CA ALA A 114 2.79 5.19 3.67
C ALA A 114 2.18 3.79 3.58
N TYR A 115 1.81 3.23 4.73
CA TYR A 115 1.12 1.94 4.76
C TYR A 115 -0.25 2.07 4.10
N HIS A 116 -0.61 1.10 3.28
CA HIS A 116 -1.90 1.09 2.61
C HIS A 116 -2.45 -0.34 2.46
N ALA A 117 -3.78 -0.43 2.49
CA ALA A 117 -4.55 -1.65 2.33
C ALA A 117 -5.88 -1.32 1.66
N GLY A 118 -6.62 -2.33 1.21
CA GLY A 118 -7.89 -2.08 0.57
C GLY A 118 -8.54 -3.30 -0.05
N PHE A 119 -9.65 -3.07 -0.73
CA PHE A 119 -10.43 -4.10 -1.40
C PHE A 119 -11.22 -3.53 -2.57
N ASN A 120 -11.62 -4.40 -3.50
CA ASN A 120 -12.45 -4.02 -4.64
C ASN A 120 -13.93 -4.20 -4.30
N GLN A 121 -14.76 -3.21 -4.61
CA GLN A 121 -16.22 -3.27 -4.42
C GLN A 121 -16.87 -4.25 -5.38
N GLY A 122 -16.23 -4.52 -6.52
CA GLY A 122 -16.74 -5.41 -7.54
C GLY A 122 -15.72 -5.69 -8.64
N TYR A 123 -16.21 -6.01 -9.85
CA TYR A 123 -15.35 -6.33 -10.98
C TYR A 123 -14.69 -5.06 -11.55
N ASN A 124 -13.36 -5.05 -11.62
CA ASN A 124 -12.60 -3.89 -12.12
C ASN A 124 -11.22 -4.27 -12.67
N PHE A 125 -10.56 -3.27 -13.27
CA PHE A 125 -9.20 -3.40 -13.78
C PHE A 125 -8.37 -2.15 -13.45
N ALA A 126 -7.25 -2.35 -12.76
CA ALA A 126 -6.33 -1.29 -12.36
C ALA A 126 -4.91 -1.57 -12.82
N GLU A 127 -4.10 -0.53 -12.93
CA GLU A 127 -2.68 -0.59 -13.25
C GLU A 127 -1.89 0.28 -12.29
N ALA A 128 -0.73 -0.20 -11.81
CA ALA A 128 0.10 0.55 -10.87
C ALA A 128 1.59 0.51 -11.24
N VAL A 129 2.32 1.55 -10.85
CA VAL A 129 3.78 1.62 -10.98
C VAL A 129 4.40 2.44 -9.85
N ASN A 130 5.60 2.07 -9.45
CA ASN A 130 6.39 2.79 -8.48
C ASN A 130 7.22 3.89 -9.14
N PHE A 131 7.50 4.96 -8.39
CA PHE A 131 8.38 6.04 -8.85
C PHE A 131 9.15 6.70 -7.71
N CYS A 132 10.25 7.37 -8.08
CA CYS A 132 11.21 7.93 -7.12
C CYS A 132 11.60 9.36 -7.55
N PRO A 133 10.85 10.39 -7.12
CA PRO A 133 11.22 11.79 -7.31
C PRO A 133 12.42 12.20 -6.43
N ALA A 134 12.93 13.42 -6.60
CA ALA A 134 14.17 13.85 -5.94
C ALA A 134 14.10 13.83 -4.40
N ASP A 135 12.95 14.13 -3.83
CA ASP A 135 12.68 14.12 -2.38
C ASP A 135 12.69 12.71 -1.77
N TRP A 136 12.59 11.65 -2.57
CA TRP A 136 12.71 10.27 -2.10
C TRP A 136 14.17 9.88 -1.79
N LEU A 137 15.16 10.52 -2.41
CA LEU A 137 16.59 10.17 -2.24
C LEU A 137 17.07 10.07 -0.77
N PRO A 138 16.76 11.02 0.14
CA PRO A 138 17.16 10.89 1.54
C PRO A 138 16.40 9.79 2.31
N ILE A 139 15.26 9.33 1.79
CA ILE A 139 14.40 8.31 2.42
C ILE A 139 14.87 6.91 2.03
N GLY A 140 15.27 6.71 0.77
CA GLY A 140 15.73 5.42 0.25
C GLY A 140 17.17 5.03 0.59
N ARG A 141 17.92 5.87 1.32
CA ARG A 141 19.34 5.64 1.69
C ARG A 141 19.46 4.91 3.02
#